data_AF-A0A965V9K3-F1
#
_entry.id   AF-A0A965V9K3-F1
#
_cell.length_a   1.000
_cell.length_b   1.000
_cell.length_c   1.000
_cell.angle_alpha   90.00
_cell.angle_beta   90.00
_cell.angle_gamma   90.00
#
_symmetry.space_group_name_H-M   'P 1'
#
loop_
_entity.id
_entity.type
_entity.pdbx_description
1 polymer ?
#
loop_
_entity_poly.entity_id
_entity_poly.type
_entity_poly.pdbx_seq_one_letter_code
_entity_poly.pdbx_strand_id
1 'polypeptide(L)'
;GSFATSCAGSKTNLSASVQSTDERPDISEDRTSVHITAGTKDSATIKAQDLQALVTNVPDPNTGITSTQKLTGSWIFQVAQNPRTNIVAIGVRSFIFAETDFSMVFLVNPAVPNKPQLVSFVMPGKKALPANTSHPFRSIREMRFDESGILHVVHNDASDSKAEVLVNPDGSVRSCSYLSKEEGLLCGENQ
;
A
#
# COMPACT_ATOMS: atom_id res chain seq x y z
N GLY A 1 -24.47 -69.52 34.85
CA GLY A 1 -23.89 -68.70 35.93
C GLY A 1 -23.01 -67.63 35.32
N SER A 2 -23.25 -66.37 35.74
CA SER A 2 -22.39 -65.18 35.68
C SER A 2 -22.03 -64.50 34.34
N PHE A 3 -22.85 -63.49 34.02
CA PHE A 3 -22.59 -62.06 33.78
C PHE A 3 -21.29 -61.54 33.11
N ALA A 4 -21.50 -60.96 31.92
CA ALA A 4 -21.18 -59.61 31.39
C ALA A 4 -19.89 -58.85 31.79
N THR A 5 -19.25 -58.20 30.80
CA THR A 5 -18.99 -56.74 30.77
C THR A 5 -18.71 -56.28 29.33
N SER A 6 -19.41 -55.22 28.92
CA SER A 6 -19.31 -54.49 27.65
C SER A 6 -18.22 -53.43 27.66
N CYS A 7 -17.58 -53.17 26.53
CA CYS A 7 -17.01 -51.85 26.20
C CYS A 7 -17.34 -51.50 24.75
N ALA A 8 -18.28 -50.58 24.56
CA ALA A 8 -18.56 -49.91 23.30
C ALA A 8 -17.45 -48.88 23.02
N GLY A 9 -16.59 -49.17 22.05
CA GLY A 9 -15.58 -48.23 21.55
C GLY A 9 -16.18 -47.35 20.46
N SER A 10 -16.58 -46.14 20.84
CA SER A 10 -16.98 -45.06 19.93
C SER A 10 -15.85 -44.78 18.93
N LYS A 11 -16.09 -45.03 17.63
CA LYS A 11 -15.24 -44.53 16.55
C LYS A 11 -15.60 -43.07 16.29
N THR A 12 -15.03 -42.16 17.05
CA THR A 12 -14.99 -40.75 16.65
C THR A 12 -14.05 -40.64 15.45
N ASN A 13 -14.63 -40.57 14.26
CA ASN A 13 -13.95 -40.01 13.10
C ASN A 13 -13.68 -38.53 13.41
N LEU A 14 -12.49 -38.24 13.94
CA LEU A 14 -11.92 -36.90 13.94
C LEU A 14 -11.58 -36.56 12.49
N SER A 15 -12.56 -36.05 11.74
CA SER A 15 -12.27 -35.21 10.59
C SER A 15 -11.66 -33.92 11.16
N ALA A 16 -10.33 -33.87 11.23
CA ALA A 16 -9.63 -32.61 11.35
C ALA A 16 -9.91 -31.83 10.06
N SER A 17 -10.98 -31.05 10.06
CA SER A 17 -11.12 -29.92 9.17
C SER A 17 -9.95 -29.00 9.48
N VAL A 18 -8.90 -29.10 8.65
CA VAL A 18 -7.90 -28.05 8.53
C VAL A 18 -8.66 -26.83 8.03
N GLN A 19 -9.15 -26.01 8.97
CA GLN A 19 -9.56 -24.66 8.65
C GLN A 19 -8.30 -23.97 8.16
N SER A 20 -8.17 -23.90 6.84
CA SER A 20 -7.33 -22.94 6.16
C SER A 20 -7.66 -21.57 6.76
N THR A 21 -6.78 -21.06 7.61
CA THR A 21 -6.80 -19.66 8.10
C THR A 21 -6.37 -18.68 7.01
N ASP A 22 -6.35 -19.12 5.76
CA ASP A 22 -6.04 -18.33 4.55
C ASP A 22 -7.27 -17.49 4.13
N GLU A 23 -7.93 -16.86 5.10
CA GLU A 23 -9.06 -15.97 4.85
C GLU A 23 -8.47 -14.63 4.37
N ARG A 24 -8.24 -14.56 3.05
CA ARG A 24 -7.81 -13.35 2.36
C ARG A 24 -8.77 -12.21 2.73
N PRO A 25 -8.26 -11.02 3.13
CA PRO A 25 -9.15 -9.94 3.54
C PRO A 25 -10.09 -9.56 2.39
N ASP A 26 -11.36 -9.38 2.71
CA ASP A 26 -12.32 -8.78 1.80
C ASP A 26 -12.10 -7.27 1.79
N ILE A 27 -12.06 -6.67 0.60
CA ILE A 27 -11.75 -5.26 0.39
C ILE A 27 -12.86 -4.68 -0.45
N SER A 28 -13.46 -3.60 0.05
CA SER A 28 -14.35 -2.75 -0.73
C SER A 28 -13.92 -1.31 -0.58
N GLU A 29 -13.94 -0.57 -1.68
CA GLU A 29 -13.54 0.82 -1.70
C GLU A 29 -14.60 1.71 -2.36
N ASP A 30 -14.62 2.96 -1.90
CA ASP A 30 -15.20 4.07 -2.64
C ASP A 30 -14.13 5.17 -2.81
N ARG A 31 -14.53 6.32 -3.37
CA ARG A 31 -13.60 7.42 -3.59
C ARG A 31 -13.03 8.02 -2.30
N THR A 32 -13.63 7.75 -1.14
CA THR A 32 -13.34 8.41 0.13
C THR A 32 -12.88 7.46 1.22
N SER A 33 -13.15 6.16 1.10
CA SER A 33 -12.80 5.16 2.09
C SER A 33 -12.47 3.78 1.49
N VAL A 34 -11.62 3.03 2.20
CA VAL A 34 -11.39 1.60 1.98
C VAL A 34 -11.87 0.87 3.23
N HIS A 35 -12.76 -0.10 3.05
CA HIS A 35 -13.18 -1.05 4.07
C HIS A 35 -12.42 -2.36 3.86
N ILE A 36 -11.68 -2.78 4.88
CA ILE A 36 -10.90 -4.02 4.87
C ILE A 36 -11.45 -4.93 5.97
N THR A 37 -11.90 -6.12 5.61
CA THR A 37 -12.42 -7.12 6.53
C THR A 37 -11.45 -8.29 6.59
N ALA A 38 -10.74 -8.45 7.71
CA ALA A 38 -9.84 -9.57 7.97
C ALA A 38 -10.60 -10.68 8.72
N GLY A 39 -11.03 -11.69 7.97
CA GLY A 39 -11.83 -12.80 8.48
C GLY A 39 -13.21 -12.40 9.02
N THR A 40 -13.81 -13.23 9.88
CA THR A 40 -15.24 -13.09 10.23
C THR A 40 -15.62 -11.95 11.20
N LYS A 41 -14.66 -11.21 11.78
CA LYS A 41 -14.98 -10.24 12.87
C LYS A 41 -14.22 -8.93 12.85
N ASP A 42 -13.05 -8.85 12.24
CA ASP A 42 -12.22 -7.65 12.30
C ASP A 42 -12.37 -6.85 11.01
N SER A 43 -12.88 -5.63 11.11
CA SER A 43 -12.95 -4.69 9.99
C SER A 43 -12.26 -3.38 10.34
N ALA A 44 -11.57 -2.81 9.35
CA ALA A 44 -10.97 -1.50 9.42
C ALA A 44 -11.54 -0.63 8.31
N THR A 45 -11.88 0.61 8.63
CA THR A 45 -12.23 1.62 7.63
C THR A 45 -11.13 2.67 7.60
N ILE A 46 -10.57 2.90 6.42
CA ILE A 46 -9.48 3.84 6.21
C ILE A 46 -10.02 4.94 5.31
N LYS A 47 -10.07 6.18 5.80
CA LYS A 47 -10.53 7.30 4.98
C LYS A 47 -9.34 7.91 4.24
N ALA A 48 -9.57 8.43 3.04
CA ALA A 48 -8.57 9.16 2.28
C ALA A 48 -7.93 10.30 3.12
N GLN A 49 -8.74 10.96 3.94
CA GLN A 49 -8.33 12.08 4.79
C GLN A 49 -7.40 11.69 5.95
N ASP A 50 -7.40 10.40 6.34
CA ASP A 50 -6.50 9.85 7.34
C ASP A 50 -5.12 9.53 6.75
N LEU A 51 -5.01 9.51 5.43
CA LEU A 51 -3.80 9.18 4.69
C LEU A 51 -3.00 10.46 4.41
N GLN A 52 -1.95 10.67 5.20
CA GLN A 52 -1.16 11.89 5.19
C GLN A 52 0.33 11.57 5.07
N ALA A 53 1.05 12.36 4.26
CA ALA A 53 2.50 12.23 4.10
C ALA A 53 3.17 13.59 4.01
N LEU A 54 4.42 13.68 4.47
CA LEU A 54 5.28 14.83 4.20
C LEU A 54 5.98 14.63 2.87
N VAL A 55 5.74 15.56 1.94
CA VAL A 55 6.24 15.48 0.57
C VAL A 55 7.07 16.72 0.27
N THR A 56 8.25 16.51 -0.30
CA THR A 56 9.17 17.57 -0.72
C THR A 56 9.07 17.86 -2.22
N ASN A 57 9.68 18.96 -2.65
CA ASN A 57 9.67 19.43 -4.02
C ASN A 57 8.26 19.67 -4.59
N VAL A 58 7.34 20.12 -3.74
CA VAL A 58 6.02 20.54 -4.18
C VAL A 58 6.13 21.97 -4.73
N PRO A 59 5.96 22.22 -6.05
CA PRO A 59 6.01 23.56 -6.61
C PRO A 59 4.74 24.34 -6.27
N ASP A 60 4.90 25.59 -5.84
CA ASP A 60 3.83 26.58 -5.86
C ASP A 60 3.55 26.97 -7.33
N PRO A 61 2.31 26.84 -7.83
CA PRO A 61 2.00 27.10 -9.24
C PRO A 61 2.15 28.57 -9.64
N ASN A 62 2.08 29.52 -8.70
CA ASN A 62 2.21 30.95 -8.97
C ASN A 62 3.67 31.40 -8.98
N THR A 63 4.51 30.82 -8.11
CA THR A 63 5.89 31.28 -7.92
C THR A 63 6.95 30.31 -8.45
N GLY A 64 6.58 29.05 -8.69
CA GLY A 64 7.50 27.96 -9.04
C GLY A 64 8.42 27.53 -7.88
N ILE A 65 8.34 28.18 -6.71
CA ILE A 65 9.15 27.86 -5.55
C ILE A 65 8.69 26.52 -4.99
N THR A 66 9.64 25.61 -4.79
CA THR A 66 9.38 24.29 -4.22
C THR A 66 9.52 24.29 -2.70
N SER A 67 8.62 23.62 -2.00
CA SER A 67 8.67 23.45 -0.54
C SER A 67 8.32 22.03 -0.09
N THR A 68 8.56 21.74 1.20
CA THR A 68 8.03 20.55 1.85
C THR A 68 6.64 20.84 2.38
N GLN A 69 5.66 20.02 2.00
CA GLN A 69 4.28 20.17 2.40
C GLN A 69 3.71 18.87 2.97
N LYS A 70 2.77 19.01 3.89
CA LYS A 70 1.97 17.89 4.38
C LYS A 70 0.78 17.69 3.46
N LEU A 71 0.77 16.57 2.75
CA LEU A 71 -0.31 16.19 1.86
C LEU A 71 -1.34 15.36 2.61
N THR A 72 -2.60 15.57 2.28
CA THR A 72 -3.73 14.83 2.83
C THR A 72 -4.53 14.25 1.68
N GLY A 73 -4.76 12.93 1.72
CA GLY A 73 -5.56 12.26 0.70
C GLY A 73 -6.95 12.88 0.60
N SER A 74 -7.34 13.19 -0.64
CA SER A 74 -8.66 13.73 -0.97
C SER A 74 -9.56 12.63 -1.57
N TRP A 75 -8.96 11.70 -2.31
CA TRP A 75 -9.64 10.62 -3.01
C TRP A 75 -8.76 9.39 -3.14
N ILE A 76 -9.36 8.22 -2.96
CA ILE A 76 -8.77 6.91 -3.27
C ILE A 76 -8.95 6.68 -4.76
N PHE A 77 -7.83 6.41 -5.42
CA PHE A 77 -7.76 6.12 -6.84
C PHE A 77 -7.80 4.61 -7.10
N GLN A 78 -7.04 3.84 -6.32
CA GLN A 78 -6.91 2.40 -6.52
C GLN A 78 -6.49 1.71 -5.23
N VAL A 79 -6.89 0.46 -5.08
CA VAL A 79 -6.42 -0.47 -4.05
C VAL A 79 -5.80 -1.69 -4.70
N ALA A 80 -4.68 -2.17 -4.17
CA ALA A 80 -4.05 -3.42 -4.58
C ALA A 80 -3.78 -4.28 -3.34
N GLN A 81 -3.98 -5.59 -3.44
CA GLN A 81 -3.81 -6.51 -2.32
C GLN A 81 -2.70 -7.50 -2.60
N ASN A 82 -1.80 -7.66 -1.64
CA ASN A 82 -0.73 -8.63 -1.70
C ASN A 82 -1.33 -10.04 -1.54
N PRO A 83 -1.12 -10.95 -2.50
CA PRO A 83 -1.71 -12.29 -2.46
C PRO A 83 -1.10 -13.20 -1.38
N ARG A 84 0.02 -12.80 -0.74
CA ARG A 84 0.76 -13.64 0.24
C ARG A 84 0.74 -13.11 1.67
N THR A 85 0.76 -11.79 1.85
CA THR A 85 1.03 -11.18 3.16
C THR A 85 -0.14 -10.40 3.73
N ASN A 86 -1.30 -10.41 3.06
CA ASN A 86 -2.49 -9.62 3.36
C ASN A 86 -2.27 -8.09 3.36
N ILE A 87 -1.08 -7.61 3.00
CA ILE A 87 -0.79 -6.19 2.88
C ILE A 87 -1.65 -5.58 1.77
N VAL A 88 -2.18 -4.40 2.03
CA VAL A 88 -2.99 -3.64 1.09
C VAL A 88 -2.23 -2.36 0.73
N ALA A 89 -2.06 -2.10 -0.55
CA ALA A 89 -1.57 -0.82 -1.06
C ALA A 89 -2.77 0.06 -1.44
N ILE A 90 -2.81 1.28 -0.92
CA ILE A 90 -3.85 2.26 -1.18
C ILE A 90 -3.22 3.44 -1.89
N GLY A 91 -3.68 3.70 -3.11
CA GLY A 91 -3.26 4.81 -3.95
C GLY A 91 -4.25 5.93 -3.73
N VAL A 92 -3.76 7.05 -3.22
CA VAL A 92 -4.57 8.26 -3.02
C VAL A 92 -4.01 9.41 -3.81
N ARG A 93 -4.89 10.34 -4.13
CA ARG A 93 -4.51 11.62 -4.68
C ARG A 93 -4.84 12.73 -3.69
N SER A 94 -4.02 13.77 -3.70
CA SER A 94 -4.09 14.94 -2.84
C SER A 94 -4.07 16.19 -3.70
N PHE A 95 -4.86 17.18 -3.33
CA PHE A 95 -4.85 18.50 -3.98
C PHE A 95 -4.33 19.53 -2.98
N ILE A 96 -3.30 20.27 -3.36
CA ILE A 96 -2.77 21.38 -2.54
C ILE A 96 -3.23 22.70 -3.11
N PHE A 97 -3.19 22.81 -4.43
CA PHE A 97 -3.66 23.94 -5.21
C PHE A 97 -4.77 23.46 -6.14
N ALA A 98 -5.64 24.37 -6.59
CA ALA A 98 -6.79 24.03 -7.43
C ALA A 98 -6.43 23.26 -8.72
N GLU A 99 -5.20 23.43 -9.21
CA GLU A 99 -4.73 22.85 -10.48
C GLU A 99 -3.58 21.84 -10.32
N THR A 100 -3.17 21.54 -9.08
CA THR A 100 -2.04 20.63 -8.83
C THR A 100 -2.48 19.46 -7.96
N ASP A 101 -2.59 18.28 -8.58
CA ASP A 101 -2.77 17.01 -7.89
C ASP A 101 -1.46 16.24 -7.77
N PHE A 102 -1.31 15.59 -6.63
CA PHE A 102 -0.21 14.68 -6.34
C PHE A 102 -0.78 13.34 -5.95
N SER A 103 -0.10 12.28 -6.33
CA SER A 103 -0.46 10.92 -5.94
C SER A 103 0.49 10.40 -4.86
N MET A 104 -0.04 9.57 -3.97
CA MET A 104 0.68 8.92 -2.87
C MET A 104 0.23 7.47 -2.77
N VAL A 105 1.13 6.61 -2.28
CA VAL A 105 0.83 5.21 -1.99
C VAL A 105 1.08 4.95 -0.52
N PHE A 106 0.14 4.25 0.10
CA PHE A 106 0.24 3.80 1.48
C PHE A 106 0.15 2.28 1.51
N LEU A 107 1.09 1.63 2.16
CA LEU A 107 0.94 0.23 2.54
C LEU A 107 0.20 0.15 3.87
N VAL A 108 -0.68 -0.83 4.00
CA VAL A 108 -1.47 -1.10 5.19
C VAL A 108 -1.36 -2.58 5.49
N ASN A 109 -0.97 -2.91 6.72
CA ASN A 109 -1.09 -4.26 7.24
C ASN A 109 -2.42 -4.38 8.01
N PRO A 110 -3.43 -5.11 7.49
CA PRO A 110 -4.73 -5.24 8.14
C PRO A 110 -4.71 -6.09 9.41
N ALA A 111 -3.61 -6.79 9.71
CA ALA A 111 -3.47 -7.56 10.95
C ALA A 111 -3.34 -6.69 12.22
N VAL A 112 -3.25 -5.36 12.07
CA VAL A 112 -3.27 -4.41 13.20
C VAL A 112 -4.52 -3.52 13.12
N PRO A 113 -5.64 -3.93 13.72
CA PRO A 113 -6.87 -3.14 13.74
C PRO A 113 -6.65 -1.74 14.35
N ASN A 114 -7.31 -0.72 13.80
CA ASN A 114 -7.36 0.66 14.31
C ASN A 114 -6.04 1.45 14.37
N LYS A 115 -4.93 0.88 13.90
CA LYS A 115 -3.64 1.58 13.69
C LYS A 115 -3.00 1.08 12.40
N PRO A 116 -3.52 1.46 11.22
CA PRO A 116 -2.85 1.13 9.97
C PRO A 116 -1.42 1.65 10.04
N GLN A 117 -0.43 0.76 9.96
CA GLN A 117 0.95 1.17 9.79
C GLN A 117 1.10 1.71 8.38
N LEU A 118 0.98 3.03 8.27
CA LEU A 118 1.18 3.76 7.03
C LEU A 118 2.67 3.82 6.74
N VAL A 119 3.11 3.01 5.78
CA VAL A 119 4.47 3.14 5.24
C VAL A 119 4.40 4.02 4.00
N SER A 120 4.76 5.29 4.17
CA SER A 120 5.12 6.14 3.05
C SER A 120 6.53 5.74 2.61
N PHE A 121 6.70 5.22 1.41
CA PHE A 121 8.04 4.95 0.91
C PHE A 121 8.64 6.22 0.31
N VAL A 122 9.97 6.35 0.47
CA VAL A 122 10.74 7.45 -0.07
C VAL A 122 10.88 7.22 -1.57
N MET A 123 10.13 7.99 -2.37
CA MET A 123 10.33 7.99 -3.80
C MET A 123 11.77 8.39 -4.11
N PRO A 124 12.46 7.68 -5.00
CA PRO A 124 13.80 8.02 -5.42
C PRO A 124 13.79 9.41 -6.09
N GLY A 125 14.85 10.18 -5.87
CA GLY A 125 15.04 11.49 -6.48
C GLY A 125 16.48 11.71 -6.89
N LYS A 126 16.89 12.95 -7.16
CA LYS A 126 18.30 13.29 -7.38
C LYS A 126 19.07 13.59 -6.09
N LYS A 127 18.35 13.80 -4.98
CA LYS A 127 18.92 14.21 -3.70
C LYS A 127 18.37 13.32 -2.60
N ALA A 128 19.23 12.96 -1.66
CA ALA A 128 18.78 12.33 -0.43
C ALA A 128 17.76 13.23 0.28
N LEU A 129 16.72 12.61 0.82
CA LEU A 129 15.64 13.30 1.49
C LEU A 129 15.82 13.31 3.01
N PRO A 130 15.34 14.36 3.71
CA PRO A 130 15.19 14.31 5.15
C PRO A 130 14.37 13.10 5.60
N ALA A 131 14.63 12.62 6.82
CA ALA A 131 13.87 11.51 7.41
C ALA A 131 12.36 11.79 7.37
N ASN A 132 11.57 10.75 7.06
CA ASN A 132 10.11 10.80 6.98
C ASN A 132 9.54 11.72 5.89
N THR A 133 10.31 12.02 4.84
CA THR A 133 9.83 12.76 3.66
C THR A 133 9.95 11.92 2.40
N SER A 134 9.09 12.18 1.43
CA SER A 134 9.08 11.49 0.13
C SER A 134 8.94 12.48 -1.02
N HIS A 135 9.23 12.06 -2.24
CA HIS A 135 8.78 12.76 -3.45
C HIS A 135 7.34 12.32 -3.80
N PRO A 136 6.49 13.20 -4.33
CA PRO A 136 5.16 12.80 -4.75
C PRO A 136 5.24 12.01 -6.05
N PHE A 137 4.33 11.06 -6.22
CA PHE A 137 4.02 10.61 -7.57
C PHE A 137 3.28 11.72 -8.30
N ARG A 138 3.70 12.02 -9.53
CA ARG A 138 2.99 13.00 -10.36
C ARG A 138 1.57 12.52 -10.64
N SER A 139 1.45 11.33 -11.25
CA SER A 139 0.16 10.69 -11.49
C SER A 139 0.32 9.17 -11.50
N ILE A 140 -0.24 8.49 -10.50
CA ILE A 140 -0.28 7.02 -10.49
C ILE A 140 -1.29 6.57 -11.55
N ARG A 141 -0.87 5.62 -12.37
CA ARG A 141 -1.67 5.00 -13.43
C ARG A 141 -2.15 3.61 -13.05
N GLU A 142 -1.33 2.87 -12.32
CA GLU A 142 -1.61 1.49 -11.96
C GLU A 142 -0.80 1.11 -10.72
N MET A 143 -1.41 0.32 -9.87
CA MET A 143 -0.78 -0.38 -8.76
C MET A 143 -1.18 -1.85 -8.79
N ARG A 144 -0.22 -2.75 -8.63
CA ARG A 144 -0.49 -4.19 -8.51
C ARG A 144 0.61 -4.89 -7.74
N PHE A 145 0.24 -5.91 -6.97
CA PHE A 145 1.22 -6.85 -6.46
C PHE A 145 1.49 -7.93 -7.51
N ASP A 146 2.74 -8.33 -7.66
CA ASP A 146 3.09 -9.53 -8.41
C ASP A 146 2.94 -10.80 -7.56
N GLU A 147 3.18 -11.96 -8.18
CA GLU A 147 3.12 -13.25 -7.50
C GLU A 147 4.15 -13.41 -6.38
N SER A 148 5.23 -12.62 -6.38
CA SER A 148 6.25 -12.62 -5.33
C SER A 148 5.90 -11.70 -4.16
N GLY A 149 4.82 -10.92 -4.28
CA GLY A 149 4.38 -9.94 -3.29
C GLY A 149 5.09 -8.59 -3.40
N ILE A 150 5.77 -8.31 -4.51
CA ILE A 150 6.35 -6.99 -4.79
C ILE A 150 5.27 -6.09 -5.36
N LEU A 151 5.14 -4.88 -4.82
CA LEU A 151 4.23 -3.87 -5.35
C LEU A 151 4.88 -3.18 -6.54
N HIS A 152 4.20 -3.21 -7.68
CA HIS A 152 4.48 -2.40 -8.86
C HIS A 152 3.62 -1.13 -8.77
N VAL A 153 4.26 0.04 -8.78
CA VAL A 153 3.60 1.35 -8.89
C VAL A 153 4.00 1.98 -10.21
N VAL A 154 3.08 1.98 -11.17
CA VAL A 154 3.26 2.62 -12.48
C VAL A 154 2.72 4.04 -12.41
N HIS A 155 3.53 4.99 -12.84
CA HIS A 155 3.17 6.40 -12.85
C HIS A 155 3.75 7.13 -14.06
N ASN A 156 3.46 8.42 -14.19
CA ASN A 156 4.13 9.31 -15.14
C ASN A 156 5.34 9.99 -14.50
N ASP A 157 6.47 10.00 -15.20
CA ASP A 157 7.64 10.82 -14.84
C ASP A 157 7.46 12.29 -15.25
N ALA A 158 8.46 13.13 -14.97
CA ALA A 158 8.46 14.56 -15.32
C ALA A 158 8.28 14.83 -16.84
N SER A 159 8.61 13.87 -17.71
CA SER A 159 8.42 13.95 -19.17
C SER A 159 7.07 13.39 -19.63
N ASP A 160 6.18 13.04 -18.69
CA ASP A 160 4.93 12.31 -18.91
C ASP A 160 5.10 10.91 -19.53
N SER A 161 6.33 10.39 -19.46
CA SER A 161 6.63 9.02 -19.89
C SER A 161 6.28 8.02 -18.78
N LYS A 162 6.01 6.77 -19.16
CA LYS A 162 5.76 5.69 -18.20
C LYS A 162 7.01 5.45 -17.35
N ALA A 163 6.84 5.53 -16.03
CA ALA A 163 7.80 5.13 -15.03
C ALA A 163 7.20 4.06 -14.11
N GLU A 164 8.08 3.28 -13.46
CA GLU A 164 7.66 2.21 -12.56
C GLU A 164 8.58 2.16 -11.34
N VAL A 165 7.98 2.05 -10.15
CA VAL A 165 8.68 1.83 -8.88
C VAL A 165 8.26 0.47 -8.33
N LEU A 166 9.25 -0.36 -7.99
CA LEU A 166 9.05 -1.64 -7.32
C LEU A 166 9.29 -1.47 -5.83
N VAL A 167 8.32 -1.88 -5.02
CA VAL A 167 8.33 -1.68 -3.57
C VAL A 167 8.15 -3.02 -2.86
N ASN A 168 9.02 -3.30 -1.90
CA ASN A 168 8.90 -4.48 -1.06
C ASN A 168 7.68 -4.37 -0.11
N PRO A 169 7.18 -5.51 0.42
CA PRO A 169 6.11 -5.52 1.43
C PRO A 169 6.35 -4.62 2.65
N ASP A 170 7.61 -4.36 3.02
CA ASP A 170 8.01 -3.49 4.12
C ASP A 170 8.03 -1.99 3.76
N GLY A 171 7.71 -1.65 2.51
CA GLY A 171 7.75 -0.31 1.96
C GLY A 171 9.13 0.18 1.53
N SER A 172 10.17 -0.64 1.58
CA SER A 172 11.45 -0.26 0.97
C SER A 172 11.38 -0.29 -0.56
N VAL A 173 11.98 0.70 -1.22
CA VAL A 173 12.06 0.73 -2.69
C VAL A 173 13.12 -0.29 -3.13
N ARG A 174 12.68 -1.26 -3.92
CA ARG A 174 13.55 -2.32 -4.47
C ARG A 174 14.27 -1.84 -5.73
N SER A 175 13.54 -1.19 -6.63
CA SER A 175 14.09 -0.64 -7.87
C SER A 175 13.12 0.37 -8.44
N CYS A 176 13.58 1.18 -9.39
CA CYS A 176 12.69 1.95 -10.22
C CYS A 176 13.25 2.12 -11.62
N SER A 177 12.37 2.45 -12.56
CA SER A 177 12.67 2.72 -13.94
C SER A 177 12.03 4.04 -14.34
N TYR A 178 12.88 5.02 -14.66
CA TYR A 178 12.50 6.34 -15.15
C TYR A 178 13.09 6.54 -16.54
N LEU A 179 12.32 7.11 -17.47
CA LEU A 179 12.83 7.50 -18.79
C LEU A 179 13.36 8.93 -18.77
N SER A 180 12.76 9.79 -17.94
CA SER A 180 13.24 11.15 -17.71
C SER A 180 14.59 11.15 -16.98
N LYS A 181 15.58 11.81 -17.59
CA LYS A 181 16.88 12.14 -16.96
C LYS A 181 16.73 13.05 -15.74
N GLU A 182 15.54 13.63 -15.53
CA GLU A 182 15.27 14.51 -14.40
C GLU A 182 14.95 13.75 -13.11
N GLU A 183 14.50 12.50 -13.18
CA GLU A 183 14.01 11.74 -12.02
C GLU A 183 14.80 10.45 -11.70
N GLY A 184 15.84 10.10 -12.47
CA GLY A 184 16.42 8.74 -12.46
C GLY A 184 17.81 8.51 -11.85
N LEU A 185 18.32 9.29 -10.89
CA LEU A 185 19.71 9.11 -10.42
C LEU A 185 19.90 8.27 -9.14
N LEU A 186 18.86 7.95 -8.35
CA LEU A 186 19.05 7.25 -7.06
C LEU A 186 18.44 5.83 -6.99
N CYS A 187 17.93 5.28 -8.09
CA CYS A 187 17.56 3.86 -8.11
C CYS A 187 18.66 3.02 -8.72
N GLY A 188 19.31 2.22 -7.88
CA GLY A 188 20.24 1.20 -8.33
C GLY A 188 21.69 1.40 -7.87
N GLU A 189 22.01 2.49 -7.18
CA GLU A 189 23.27 2.60 -6.44
C GLU A 189 23.00 2.35 -4.96
N ASN A 190 23.24 1.11 -4.54
CA ASN A 190 23.35 0.62 -3.16
C ASN A 190 23.11 1.68 -2.07
N GLN A 191 21.91 1.69 -1.48
CA GLN A 191 21.71 2.20 -0.12
C GLN A 191 21.73 1.03 0.86
#